data_AF-A0A7V9LDM9-F1
#
_entry.id   AF-A0A7V9LDM9-F1
#
_cell.length_a   1.000
_cell.length_b   1.000
_cell.length_c   1.000
_cell.angle_alpha   90.00
_cell.angle_beta   90.00
_cell.angle_gamma   90.00
#
_symmetry.space_group_name_H-M   'P 1'
#
loop_
_entity.id
_entity.type
_entity.pdbx_description
1 polymer ?
#
loop_
_entity_poly.entity_id
_entity_poly.type
_entity_poly.pdbx_seq_one_letter_code
_entity_poly.pdbx_strand_id
1 'polypeptide(L)'
;RWIAHGKRPDPTRSGHLEHHRLASQPVDVPAEVREHAHRFAKTLVGINLLLAPVLGLRRTIPFSIGLSAGLVAVSYYHARMHRRAPRGRYEEWMWRFHWHHHAADARVNFGLTNPLLDFALGTAVAPREVTIHPNLMPAWLREAGGSVAGITSAADRATTIG
;
A
#
# COMPACT_ATOMS: atom_id res chain seq x y z
N ARG A 1 -11.78 -2.92 14.18
CA ARG A 1 -10.29 -2.91 14.15
C ARG A 1 -9.85 -3.84 13.04
N TRP A 2 -9.25 -3.28 11.99
CA TRP A 2 -9.00 -3.92 10.69
C TRP A 2 -7.97 -5.06 10.75
N ILE A 3 -8.03 -5.99 9.80
CA ILE A 3 -7.25 -7.25 9.79
C ILE A 3 -5.73 -6.98 9.83
N ALA A 4 -5.22 -6.04 9.03
CA ALA A 4 -3.79 -5.73 8.94
C ALA A 4 -3.19 -5.01 10.16
N HIS A 5 -4.01 -4.34 10.98
CA HIS A 5 -3.59 -3.62 12.21
C HIS A 5 -4.35 -4.12 13.45
N GLY A 6 -4.87 -5.35 13.37
CA GLY A 6 -5.66 -5.97 14.42
C GLY A 6 -4.79 -6.43 15.60
N LYS A 7 -5.45 -6.89 16.68
CA LYS A 7 -4.74 -7.50 17.82
C LYS A 7 -4.50 -9.01 17.65
N ARG A 8 -5.21 -9.67 16.73
CA ARG A 8 -5.14 -11.12 16.53
C ARG A 8 -3.93 -11.49 15.66
N PRO A 9 -3.22 -12.58 15.96
CA PRO A 9 -2.20 -13.12 15.07
C PRO A 9 -2.84 -13.54 13.75
N ASP A 10 -2.32 -13.02 12.64
CA ASP A 10 -2.78 -13.32 11.29
C ASP A 10 -1.60 -13.16 10.32
N PRO A 11 -1.41 -14.06 9.34
CA PRO A 11 -0.29 -13.97 8.41
C PRO A 11 -0.24 -12.66 7.62
N THR A 12 -1.39 -12.10 7.23
CA THR A 12 -1.48 -10.81 6.54
C THR A 12 -1.07 -9.68 7.46
N ARG A 13 -1.46 -9.72 8.75
CA ARG A 13 -0.97 -8.76 9.76
C ARG A 13 0.55 -8.83 9.92
N SER A 14 1.11 -10.03 10.09
CA SER A 14 2.55 -10.19 10.31
C SER A 14 3.36 -9.68 9.12
N GLY A 15 2.96 -10.03 7.89
CA GLY A 15 3.59 -9.53 6.67
C GLY A 15 3.47 -8.01 6.53
N HIS A 16 2.30 -7.46 6.83
CA HIS A 16 2.05 -6.01 6.79
C HIS A 16 2.92 -5.24 7.78
N LEU A 17 3.02 -5.70 9.04
CA LEU A 17 3.85 -5.04 10.05
C LEU A 17 5.34 -5.14 9.73
N GLU A 18 5.78 -6.26 9.18
CA GLU A 18 7.16 -6.41 8.72
C GLU A 18 7.46 -5.45 7.56
N HIS A 19 6.51 -5.28 6.64
CA HIS A 19 6.61 -4.29 5.58
C HIS A 19 6.70 -2.85 6.13
N HIS A 20 5.95 -2.48 7.17
CA HIS A 20 6.13 -1.19 7.85
C HIS A 20 7.52 -1.02 8.45
N ARG A 21 8.05 -2.08 9.07
CA ARG A 21 9.39 -2.07 9.67
C ARG A 21 10.49 -1.91 8.62
N LEU A 22 10.30 -2.48 7.44
CA LEU A 22 11.25 -2.49 6.32
C LEU A 22 10.80 -1.61 5.15
N ALA A 23 10.03 -0.55 5.40
CA ALA A 23 9.44 0.29 4.35
C ALA A 23 10.48 0.96 3.41
N SER A 24 11.75 1.02 3.81
CA SER A 24 12.85 1.50 2.95
C SER A 24 13.23 0.51 1.84
N GLN A 25 12.82 -0.75 1.96
CA GLN A 25 13.10 -1.82 1.00
C GLN A 25 11.99 -1.94 -0.05
N PRO A 26 12.34 -2.23 -1.31
CA PRO A 26 11.35 -2.44 -2.35
C PRO A 26 10.62 -3.78 -2.17
N VAL A 27 9.31 -3.78 -2.40
CA VAL A 27 8.49 -5.01 -2.42
C VAL A 27 8.68 -5.74 -3.75
N ASP A 28 8.97 -7.04 -3.74
CA ASP A 28 9.00 -7.91 -4.93
C ASP A 28 7.62 -8.57 -5.15
N VAL A 29 6.79 -7.88 -5.94
CA VAL A 29 5.41 -8.30 -6.22
C VAL A 29 5.34 -9.67 -6.94
N PRO A 30 6.14 -9.95 -8.00
CA PRO A 30 6.21 -11.29 -8.58
C PRO A 30 6.50 -12.41 -7.57
N ALA A 31 7.44 -12.20 -6.66
CA ALA A 31 7.76 -13.19 -5.63
C ALA A 31 6.59 -13.38 -4.66
N GLU A 32 5.99 -12.29 -4.17
CA GLU A 32 4.83 -12.32 -3.27
C GLU A 32 3.62 -13.02 -3.92
N VAL A 33 3.34 -12.72 -5.19
CA VAL A 33 2.26 -13.37 -5.96
C VAL A 33 2.52 -14.86 -6.10
N ARG A 34 3.77 -15.28 -6.35
CA ARG A 34 4.14 -16.69 -6.45
C ARG A 34 3.98 -17.41 -5.12
N GLU A 35 4.47 -16.81 -4.03
CA GLU A 35 4.34 -17.36 -2.67
C GLU A 35 2.87 -17.52 -2.27
N HIS A 36 2.02 -16.57 -2.66
CA HIS A 36 0.61 -16.55 -2.32
C HIS A 36 -0.32 -17.13 -3.39
N ALA A 37 0.21 -17.72 -4.46
CA ALA A 37 -0.57 -18.27 -5.58
C ALA A 37 -1.66 -19.25 -5.12
N HIS A 38 -1.34 -20.08 -4.11
CA HIS A 38 -2.30 -21.00 -3.52
C HIS A 38 -3.48 -20.29 -2.82
N ARG A 39 -3.25 -19.12 -2.20
CA ARG A 39 -4.31 -18.30 -1.59
C ARG A 39 -5.19 -17.67 -2.66
N PHE A 40 -4.59 -17.14 -3.73
CA PHE A 40 -5.33 -16.64 -4.89
C PHE A 40 -6.22 -17.73 -5.49
N ALA A 41 -5.69 -18.93 -5.71
CA ALA A 41 -6.46 -20.06 -6.24
C ALA A 41 -7.65 -20.42 -5.32
N LYS A 42 -7.43 -20.51 -4.00
CA LYS A 42 -8.50 -20.77 -3.02
C LYS A 42 -9.57 -19.68 -3.04
N THR A 43 -9.18 -18.41 -3.09
CA THR A 43 -10.12 -17.27 -3.15
C THR A 43 -10.94 -17.30 -4.44
N LEU A 44 -10.32 -17.56 -5.59
CA LEU A 44 -11.01 -17.69 -6.87
C LEU A 44 -12.05 -18.82 -6.82
N VAL A 45 -11.67 -20.00 -6.33
CA VAL A 45 -12.59 -21.14 -6.17
C VAL A 45 -13.74 -20.76 -5.24
N GLY A 46 -13.46 -20.15 -4.09
CA GLY A 46 -14.47 -19.74 -3.12
C GLY A 46 -15.48 -18.73 -3.69
N ILE A 47 -15.00 -17.69 -4.38
CA ILE A 47 -15.87 -16.70 -5.05
C ILE A 47 -16.77 -17.36 -6.09
N ASN A 48 -16.21 -18.26 -6.91
CA ASN A 48 -16.99 -18.94 -7.94
C ASN A 48 -18.02 -19.90 -7.35
N LEU A 49 -17.66 -20.70 -6.34
CA LEU A 49 -18.61 -21.59 -5.66
C LEU A 49 -19.78 -20.81 -5.04
N LEU A 50 -19.50 -19.64 -4.46
CA LEU A 50 -20.52 -18.80 -3.84
C LEU A 50 -21.44 -18.11 -4.85
N LEU A 51 -20.86 -17.54 -5.92
CA LEU A 51 -21.61 -16.68 -6.86
C LEU A 51 -22.20 -17.42 -8.05
N ALA A 52 -21.63 -18.57 -8.44
CA ALA A 52 -22.06 -19.29 -9.65
C ALA A 52 -23.53 -19.73 -9.61
N PRO A 53 -24.11 -20.15 -8.46
CA PRO A 53 -25.53 -20.50 -8.40
C PRO A 53 -26.47 -19.33 -8.73
N VAL A 54 -26.05 -18.08 -8.51
CA VAL A 54 -26.87 -16.88 -8.73
C VAL A 54 -26.59 -16.23 -10.08
N LEU A 55 -25.32 -16.13 -10.46
CA LEU A 55 -24.89 -15.34 -11.63
C LEU A 55 -24.50 -16.20 -12.84
N GLY A 56 -24.27 -17.50 -12.64
CA GLY A 56 -23.75 -18.44 -13.63
C GLY A 56 -22.25 -18.29 -13.89
N LEU A 57 -21.59 -19.40 -14.25
CA LEU A 57 -20.13 -19.46 -14.45
C LEU A 57 -19.59 -18.46 -15.47
N ARG A 58 -20.36 -18.17 -16.53
CA ARG A 58 -19.97 -17.21 -17.58
C ARG A 58 -19.72 -15.80 -17.04
N ARG A 59 -20.35 -15.43 -15.92
CA ARG A 59 -20.18 -14.11 -15.29
C ARG A 59 -19.20 -14.17 -14.12
N THR A 60 -19.25 -15.23 -13.31
CA THR A 60 -18.42 -15.32 -12.10
C THR A 60 -16.94 -15.52 -12.40
N ILE A 61 -16.60 -16.29 -13.43
CA ILE A 61 -15.21 -16.54 -13.81
C ILE A 61 -14.51 -15.21 -14.16
N PRO A 62 -14.94 -14.43 -15.17
CA PRO A 62 -14.28 -13.18 -15.50
C PRO A 62 -14.33 -12.18 -14.34
N PHE A 63 -15.39 -12.15 -13.54
CA PHE A 63 -15.47 -11.31 -12.34
C PHE A 63 -14.38 -11.67 -11.32
N SER A 64 -14.21 -12.95 -11.00
CA SER A 64 -13.19 -13.43 -10.05
C SER A 64 -11.75 -13.18 -10.55
N ILE A 65 -11.53 -13.36 -11.85
CA ILE A 65 -10.26 -13.02 -12.52
C ILE A 65 -10.00 -11.51 -12.41
N GLY A 66 -11.00 -10.68 -12.70
CA GLY A 66 -10.92 -9.23 -12.59
C GLY A 66 -10.57 -8.76 -11.17
N LEU A 67 -11.19 -9.34 -10.15
CA LEU A 67 -10.85 -9.06 -8.75
C LEU A 67 -9.40 -9.43 -8.41
N SER A 68 -8.94 -10.59 -8.87
CA SER A 68 -7.56 -11.06 -8.64
C SER A 68 -6.53 -10.20 -9.37
N ALA A 69 -6.81 -9.83 -10.63
CA ALA A 69 -5.99 -8.91 -11.41
C ALA A 69 -5.92 -7.52 -10.75
N GLY A 70 -7.05 -7.02 -10.23
CA GLY A 70 -7.12 -5.78 -9.47
C GLY A 70 -6.24 -5.80 -8.22
N LEU A 71 -6.26 -6.91 -7.46
CA LEU A 71 -5.40 -7.07 -6.28
C LEU A 71 -3.91 -7.01 -6.66
N VAL A 72 -3.50 -7.72 -7.73
CA VAL A 72 -2.12 -7.65 -8.23
C VAL A 72 -1.75 -6.24 -8.68
N ALA A 73 -2.64 -5.55 -9.39
CA ALA A 73 -2.42 -4.18 -9.84
C ALA A 73 -2.22 -3.21 -8.66
N VAL A 74 -3.00 -3.37 -7.59
CA VAL A 74 -2.84 -2.60 -6.34
C VAL A 74 -1.46 -2.86 -5.73
N SER A 75 -1.00 -4.11 -5.65
CA SER A 75 0.34 -4.45 -5.13
C SER A 75 1.45 -3.82 -5.96
N TYR A 76 1.35 -3.80 -7.29
CA TYR A 76 2.31 -3.12 -8.16
C TYR A 76 2.33 -1.60 -7.95
N TYR A 77 1.17 -0.99 -7.79
CA TYR A 77 1.10 0.46 -7.55
C TYR A 77 1.65 0.84 -6.17
N HIS A 78 1.40 0.02 -5.16
CA HIS A 78 2.01 0.16 -3.85
C HIS A 78 3.54 0.02 -3.92
N ALA A 79 4.06 -1.06 -4.53
CA ALA A 79 5.50 -1.26 -4.65
C ALA A 79 6.22 -0.13 -5.40
N ARG A 80 5.54 0.49 -6.38
CA ARG A 80 6.02 1.67 -7.08
C ARG A 80 6.27 2.85 -6.13
N MET A 81 5.46 3.03 -5.08
CA MET A 81 5.67 4.09 -4.07
C MET A 81 6.95 3.93 -3.27
N HIS A 82 7.39 2.69 -3.08
CA HIS A 82 8.66 2.38 -2.42
C HIS A 82 9.86 2.45 -3.37
N ARG A 83 9.65 2.21 -4.67
CA ARG A 83 10.75 2.09 -5.64
C ARG A 83 11.13 3.41 -6.33
N ARG A 84 10.21 4.36 -6.49
CA ARG A 84 10.51 5.61 -7.22
C ARG A 84 9.78 6.83 -6.67
N ALA A 85 10.33 8.00 -6.99
CA ALA A 85 9.70 9.29 -6.77
C ALA A 85 8.38 9.44 -7.58
N PRO A 86 7.43 10.26 -7.11
CA PRO A 86 6.20 10.56 -7.84
C PRO A 86 6.49 11.39 -9.10
N ARG A 87 5.68 11.22 -10.16
CA ARG A 87 5.87 11.90 -11.46
C ARG A 87 4.86 13.00 -11.77
N GLY A 88 3.89 13.23 -10.90
CA GLY A 88 2.90 14.29 -11.07
C GLY A 88 1.97 14.41 -9.88
N ARG A 89 1.10 15.42 -9.92
CA ARG A 89 0.27 15.88 -8.78
C ARG A 89 -0.49 14.76 -8.06
N TYR A 90 -1.07 13.82 -8.82
CA TYR A 90 -1.79 12.70 -8.24
C TYR A 90 -0.87 11.75 -7.46
N GLU A 91 0.27 11.39 -8.05
CA GLU A 91 1.25 10.53 -7.37
C GLU A 91 1.89 11.26 -6.19
N GLU A 92 2.17 12.56 -6.28
CA GLU A 92 2.67 13.32 -5.13
C GLU A 92 1.72 13.26 -3.95
N TRP A 93 0.43 13.46 -4.22
CA TRP A 93 -0.60 13.39 -3.21
C TRP A 93 -0.77 11.96 -2.65
N MET A 94 -0.82 10.93 -3.51
CA MET A 94 -0.88 9.53 -3.08
C MET A 94 0.38 9.08 -2.33
N TRP A 95 1.57 9.59 -2.67
CA TRP A 95 2.81 9.27 -1.96
C TRP A 95 2.79 9.89 -0.58
N ARG A 96 2.35 11.15 -0.43
CA ARG A 96 2.16 11.75 0.91
C ARG A 96 1.10 10.98 1.71
N PHE A 97 0.01 10.57 1.07
CA PHE A 97 -1.05 9.77 1.69
C PHE A 97 -0.50 8.45 2.24
N HIS A 98 0.26 7.72 1.42
CA HIS A 98 0.90 6.45 1.75
C HIS A 98 2.03 6.57 2.77
N TRP A 99 2.94 7.53 2.61
CA TRP A 99 4.04 7.72 3.55
C TRP A 99 3.57 8.21 4.92
N HIS A 100 2.42 8.89 5.00
CA HIS A 100 1.79 9.18 6.28
C HIS A 100 1.30 7.92 7.02
N HIS A 101 0.75 6.95 6.28
CA HIS A 101 0.41 5.63 6.83
C HIS A 101 1.65 4.95 7.42
N HIS A 102 2.78 5.01 6.72
CA HIS A 102 4.03 4.40 7.20
C HIS A 102 4.67 5.12 8.38
N ALA A 103 4.74 6.46 8.32
CA ALA A 103 5.62 7.23 9.20
C ALA A 103 4.90 7.92 10.36
N ALA A 104 3.59 8.16 10.28
CA ALA A 104 2.86 8.95 11.26
C ALA A 104 1.74 8.14 11.95
N ASP A 105 0.79 7.60 11.19
CA ASP A 105 -0.31 6.81 11.75
C ASP A 105 -0.77 5.70 10.81
N ALA A 106 -0.41 4.46 11.15
CA ALA A 106 -0.76 3.27 10.38
C ALA A 106 -2.25 2.88 10.48
N ARG A 107 -3.07 3.65 11.20
CA ARG A 107 -4.52 3.41 11.36
C ARG A 107 -5.38 4.21 10.38
N VAL A 108 -4.77 5.01 9.52
CA VAL A 108 -5.43 5.84 8.49
C VAL A 108 -4.79 5.60 7.13
N ASN A 109 -5.39 6.12 6.06
CA ASN A 109 -4.82 6.10 4.71
C ASN A 109 -4.54 4.70 4.15
N PHE A 110 -5.55 3.83 4.14
CA PHE A 110 -5.40 2.44 3.68
C PHE A 110 -5.40 2.30 2.16
N GLY A 111 -5.97 3.28 1.46
CA GLY A 111 -6.11 3.31 0.02
C GLY A 111 -4.75 3.46 -0.67
N LEU A 112 -4.38 2.45 -1.45
CA LEU A 112 -3.09 2.40 -2.15
C LEU A 112 -3.19 2.97 -3.56
N THR A 113 -4.29 2.78 -4.27
CA THR A 113 -4.46 3.29 -5.65
C THR A 113 -5.30 4.55 -5.72
N ASN A 114 -6.22 4.74 -4.77
CA ASN A 114 -7.09 5.90 -4.60
C ASN A 114 -7.63 5.91 -3.14
N PRO A 115 -8.10 7.06 -2.63
CA PRO A 115 -8.55 7.21 -1.24
C PRO A 115 -10.06 7.08 -1.05
N LEU A 116 -10.83 6.70 -2.09
CA LEU A 116 -12.28 6.88 -2.08
C LEU A 116 -12.94 6.19 -0.89
N LEU A 117 -12.48 4.98 -0.57
CA LEU A 117 -12.96 4.24 0.58
C LEU A 117 -12.46 4.84 1.89
N ASP A 118 -11.28 5.43 1.95
CA ASP A 118 -10.84 6.13 3.16
C ASP A 118 -11.69 7.37 3.45
N PHE A 119 -12.06 8.14 2.43
CA PHE A 119 -12.97 9.26 2.63
C PHE A 119 -14.36 8.80 3.02
N ALA A 120 -14.91 7.78 2.34
CA ALA A 120 -16.22 7.24 2.64
C ALA A 120 -16.30 6.64 4.06
N LEU A 121 -15.21 6.06 4.55
CA LEU A 121 -15.13 5.38 5.85
C LEU A 121 -14.52 6.25 6.96
N GLY A 122 -14.16 7.51 6.66
CA GLY A 122 -13.59 8.44 7.64
C GLY A 122 -12.17 8.10 8.10
N THR A 123 -11.38 7.40 7.28
CA THR A 123 -9.98 7.04 7.55
C THR A 123 -8.98 7.82 6.71
N ALA A 124 -9.42 8.84 5.98
CA ALA A 124 -8.56 9.68 5.14
C ALA A 124 -7.94 10.85 5.93
N VAL A 125 -6.62 10.98 5.82
CA VAL A 125 -5.81 12.12 6.22
C VAL A 125 -5.03 12.59 4.99
N ALA A 126 -5.20 13.85 4.60
CA ALA A 126 -4.54 14.44 3.44
C ALA A 126 -3.42 15.41 3.89
N PRO A 127 -2.23 14.90 4.26
CA PRO A 127 -1.15 15.75 4.75
C PRO A 127 -0.56 16.59 3.62
N ARG A 128 -0.24 17.85 3.94
CA ARG A 128 0.57 18.71 3.07
C ARG A 128 2.04 18.29 3.08
N GLU A 129 2.50 17.83 4.24
CA GLU A 129 3.87 17.39 4.46
C GLU A 129 3.91 16.11 5.29
N VAL A 130 4.90 15.26 5.01
CA VAL A 130 5.19 14.04 5.76
C VAL A 130 6.66 14.03 6.15
N THR A 131 6.93 13.81 7.43
CA THR A 131 8.28 13.53 7.93
C THR A 131 8.47 12.04 8.01
N ILE A 132 9.56 11.52 7.46
CA ILE A 132 9.92 10.12 7.59
C ILE A 132 11.21 9.97 8.40
N HIS A 133 11.27 8.92 9.22
CA HIS A 133 12.50 8.57 9.93
C HIS A 133 13.59 8.13 8.93
N PRO A 134 14.87 8.51 9.12
CA PRO A 134 15.94 8.18 8.18
C PRO A 134 16.04 6.67 7.83
N ASN A 135 15.80 5.79 8.81
CA ASN A 135 15.80 4.33 8.60
C ASN A 135 14.68 3.82 7.67
N LEU A 136 13.57 4.56 7.57
CA LEU A 136 12.44 4.23 6.69
C LEU A 136 12.57 4.88 5.31
N MET A 137 13.60 5.69 5.10
CA MET A 137 13.76 6.44 3.87
C MET A 137 13.96 5.50 2.67
N PRO A 138 13.19 5.65 1.58
CA PRO A 138 13.42 4.87 0.36
C PRO A 138 14.64 5.41 -0.41
N ALA A 139 15.23 4.58 -1.27
CA ALA A 139 16.43 4.96 -2.05
C ALA A 139 16.21 6.22 -2.89
N TRP A 140 15.07 6.33 -3.57
CA TRP A 140 14.75 7.48 -4.42
C TRP A 140 14.64 8.80 -3.63
N LEU A 141 14.30 8.77 -2.34
CA LEU A 141 14.28 9.99 -1.52
C LEU A 141 15.68 10.34 -1.04
N ARG A 142 16.51 9.34 -0.70
CA ARG A 142 17.95 9.55 -0.39
C ARG A 142 18.67 10.21 -1.56
N GLU A 143 18.48 9.66 -2.75
CA GLU A 143 19.11 10.16 -3.98
C GLU A 143 18.69 11.60 -4.31
N ALA A 144 17.47 11.99 -3.92
CA ALA A 144 16.95 13.34 -4.08
C ALA A 144 17.35 14.32 -2.95
N GLY A 145 18.29 13.94 -2.07
CA GLY A 145 18.73 14.79 -0.96
C GLY A 145 17.72 14.89 0.18
N GLY A 146 16.83 13.89 0.33
CA GLY A 146 15.97 13.73 1.49
C GLY A 146 14.66 14.52 1.48
N SER A 147 14.38 15.29 0.41
CA SER A 147 13.13 16.04 0.27
C SER A 147 12.56 15.98 -1.16
N VAL A 148 11.33 15.49 -1.31
CA VAL A 148 10.61 15.46 -2.59
C VAL A 148 9.11 15.61 -2.33
N ALA A 149 8.48 16.56 -3.02
CA ALA A 149 7.02 16.72 -3.05
C ALA A 149 6.35 16.71 -1.67
N GLY A 150 6.92 17.41 -0.69
CA GLY A 150 6.39 17.48 0.69
C GLY A 150 6.68 16.24 1.55
N ILE A 151 7.45 15.27 1.06
CA ILE A 151 7.99 14.17 1.88
C ILE A 151 9.43 14.51 2.22
N THR A 152 9.74 14.52 3.51
CA THR A 152 11.03 14.98 4.04
C THR A 152 11.60 13.99 5.03
N SER A 153 12.92 13.78 5.00
CA SER A 153 13.63 13.07 6.06
C SER A 153 13.74 13.94 7.31
N ALA A 154 13.60 13.34 8.49
CA ALA A 154 13.79 14.04 9.76
C ALA A 154 15.23 14.58 9.93
N ALA A 155 16.22 13.97 9.27
CA ALA A 155 17.62 14.40 9.34
C ALA A 155 17.85 15.78 8.70
N ASP A 156 17.17 16.09 7.60
CA ASP A 156 17.39 17.34 6.86
C ASP A 156 16.65 18.53 7.45
N ARG A 157 15.64 18.28 8.29
CA ARG A 157 14.88 19.31 8.98
C ARG A 157 15.71 20.06 10.03
N ALA A 158 16.75 19.40 10.57
CA ALA A 158 17.67 20.00 11.55
C ALA A 158 18.64 21.01 10.89
N THR A 159 18.89 20.90 9.59
CA THR A 159 19.90 21.71 8.88
C THR A 159 19.32 23.02 8.33
N THR A 160 17.99 23.17 8.27
CA THR A 160 17.33 24.37 7.70
C THR A 160 17.02 25.46 8.74
N ILE A 161 17.29 25.22 10.03
CA ILE A 161 17.02 26.19 11.13
C ILE A 161 18.34 26.68 11.77
N GLY A 162 19.43 26.69 10.99
CA GLY A 162 20.76 27.19 11.40
C GLY A 162 21.11 28.49 10.69
#